data_AF-A0A8S2P5L0-F1
#
_entry.id   AF-A0A8S2P5L0-F1
#
_cell.length_a   1.000
_cell.length_b   1.000
_cell.length_c   1.000
_cell.angle_alpha   90.00
_cell.angle_beta   90.00
_cell.angle_gamma   90.00
#
_symmetry.space_group_name_H-M   'P 1'
#
loop_
_entity.id
_entity.type
_entity.pdbx_description
1 polymer ?
#
loop_
_entity_poly.entity_id
_entity_poly.type
_entity_poly.pdbx_seq_one_letter_code
_entity_poly.pdbx_strand_id
1 'polypeptide(L)'
;MANILQYLDLFLREVLRMYPITVKAMTRECNTNATVCGHTIEKGSIIQPDIFSIHYDPDLWGPEDPNLFIPERHLVKRHPIAWMPFGVGPRNCVGDRTEEGFQRREKIVIQPSAIYVKLEKIRFST
;
A
#
# COMPACT_ATOMS: atom_id res chain seq x y z
N MET A 1 -8.75 -11.85 -22.78
CA MET A 1 -7.62 -11.64 -23.71
C MET A 1 -6.35 -12.03 -22.98
N ALA A 2 -5.52 -12.88 -23.55
CA ALA A 2 -4.24 -13.25 -22.92
C ALA A 2 -3.34 -12.02 -22.88
N ASN A 3 -2.74 -11.74 -21.71
CA ASN A 3 -1.80 -10.65 -21.55
C ASN A 3 -0.52 -10.99 -22.35
N ILE A 4 -0.31 -10.27 -23.46
CA ILE A 4 0.80 -10.49 -24.40
C ILE A 4 2.14 -10.04 -23.79
N LEU A 5 2.13 -9.17 -22.77
CA LEU A 5 3.31 -8.55 -22.17
C LEU A 5 3.36 -8.75 -20.65
N GLN A 6 3.20 -9.99 -20.20
CA GLN A 6 3.21 -10.32 -18.76
C GLN A 6 4.47 -9.80 -18.04
N TYR A 7 5.64 -9.89 -18.68
CA TYR A 7 6.87 -9.38 -18.09
C TYR A 7 6.90 -7.86 -17.94
N LEU A 8 6.29 -7.11 -18.87
CA LEU A 8 6.20 -5.66 -18.76
C LEU A 8 5.37 -5.26 -17.53
N ASP A 9 4.29 -5.98 -17.25
CA ASP A 9 3.49 -5.72 -16.05
C ASP A 9 4.27 -5.99 -14.77
N LEU A 10 5.04 -7.09 -14.72
CA LEU A 10 5.92 -7.39 -13.60
C LEU A 10 6.99 -6.30 -13.41
N PHE A 11 7.58 -5.84 -14.51
CA PHE A 11 8.57 -4.76 -14.52
C PHE A 11 7.98 -3.46 -13.98
N LEU A 12 6.82 -3.04 -14.49
CA LEU A 12 6.14 -1.81 -14.05
C LEU A 12 5.75 -1.88 -12.57
N ARG A 13 5.32 -3.05 -12.09
CA ARG A 13 5.01 -3.25 -10.67
C ARG A 13 6.23 -3.08 -9.77
N GLU A 14 7.38 -3.62 -10.18
CA GLU A 14 8.61 -3.54 -9.40
C GLU A 14 9.20 -2.12 -9.42
N VAL A 15 9.11 -1.42 -10.55
CA VAL A 15 9.46 0.01 -10.64
C VAL A 15 8.63 0.82 -9.65
N LEU A 16 7.31 0.61 -9.62
CA LEU A 16 6.41 1.32 -8.72
C LEU A 16 6.60 0.92 -7.25
N ARG A 17 7.07 -0.30 -6.96
CA ARG A 17 7.45 -0.72 -5.61
C ARG A 17 8.69 0.05 -5.14
N MET A 18 9.75 0.09 -5.95
CA MET A 18 11.00 0.73 -5.55
C MET A 18 10.90 2.27 -5.55
N TYR A 19 10.11 2.82 -6.47
CA TYR A 19 9.91 4.26 -6.67
C TYR A 19 8.43 4.65 -6.61
N PRO A 20 7.80 4.58 -5.42
CA PRO A 20 6.39 4.90 -5.26
C PRO A 20 6.12 6.39 -5.51
N ILE A 21 5.10 6.69 -6.31
CA ILE A 21 4.76 8.07 -6.72
C ILE A 21 4.00 8.82 -5.62
N THR A 22 3.28 8.09 -4.76
CA THR A 22 2.29 8.70 -3.84
C THR A 22 2.79 8.90 -2.41
N VAL A 23 4.09 8.75 -2.12
CA VAL A 23 4.66 8.83 -0.75
C VAL A 23 4.18 10.04 0.04
N LYS A 24 4.17 11.22 -0.58
CA LYS A 24 3.73 12.47 0.05
C LYS A 24 2.23 12.74 -0.09
N ALA A 25 1.56 12.14 -1.07
CA ALA A 25 0.12 12.32 -1.30
C ALA A 25 -0.76 11.48 -0.35
N MET A 26 -0.13 10.65 0.49
CA MET A 26 -0.80 9.75 1.41
C MET A 26 -0.98 10.27 2.84
N THR A 27 -0.61 11.51 3.11
CA THR A 27 -0.86 12.16 4.41
C THR A 27 -2.36 12.24 4.71
N ARG A 28 -2.72 12.02 5.98
CA ARG A 28 -4.09 11.98 6.49
C ARG A 28 -4.19 12.75 7.80
N GLU A 29 -5.37 13.30 8.10
CA GLU A 29 -5.65 13.94 9.39
C GLU A 29 -6.68 13.12 10.18
N CYS A 30 -6.35 12.76 11.42
CA CYS A 30 -7.24 11.98 12.27
C CYS A 30 -8.43 12.83 12.71
N ASN A 31 -9.67 12.36 12.50
CA ASN A 31 -10.87 13.18 12.78
C ASN A 31 -11.52 12.88 14.13
N THR A 32 -11.11 11.79 14.75
CA THR A 32 -11.63 11.30 16.02
C THR A 32 -10.48 10.70 16.78
N ASN A 33 -10.51 10.76 18.11
CA ASN A 33 -9.56 9.99 18.90
C ASN A 33 -9.73 8.50 18.56
N ALA A 34 -8.63 7.86 18.18
CA ALA A 34 -8.63 6.48 17.72
C ALA A 34 -7.46 5.72 18.35
N THR A 35 -7.72 4.50 18.83
CA THR A 35 -6.68 3.61 19.30
C THR A 35 -6.29 2.64 18.20
N VAL A 36 -5.01 2.63 17.84
CA VAL A 36 -4.44 1.83 16.75
C VAL A 36 -3.21 1.11 17.30
N CYS A 37 -3.19 -0.22 17.22
CA CYS A 37 -2.08 -1.03 17.75
C CYS A 37 -1.71 -0.71 19.22
N GLY A 38 -2.71 -0.34 20.04
CA GLY A 38 -2.50 0.06 21.44
C GLY A 38 -2.04 1.52 21.63
N HIS A 39 -1.78 2.26 20.55
CA HIS A 39 -1.44 3.68 20.59
C HIS A 39 -2.68 4.56 20.38
N THR A 40 -2.84 5.58 21.21
CA THR A 40 -3.90 6.58 21.04
C THR A 40 -3.42 7.65 20.09
N ILE A 41 -4.18 7.85 19.01
CA ILE A 41 -4.01 8.93 18.04
C ILE A 41 -5.12 9.95 18.31
N GLU A 42 -4.73 11.17 18.63
CA GLU A 42 -5.66 12.25 18.93
C GLU A 42 -6.27 12.83 17.65
N LYS A 43 -7.49 13.34 17.77
CA LYS A 43 -8.12 14.15 16.72
C LYS A 43 -7.21 15.34 16.35
N GLY A 44 -7.05 15.61 15.06
CA GLY A 44 -6.17 16.63 14.50
C GLY A 44 -4.76 16.12 14.19
N SER A 45 -4.40 14.90 14.63
CA SER A 45 -3.09 14.33 14.33
C SER A 45 -2.90 14.08 12.84
N ILE A 46 -1.74 14.48 12.32
CA ILE A 46 -1.32 14.16 10.95
C ILE A 46 -0.63 12.80 10.93
N ILE A 47 -1.11 11.90 10.07
CA ILE A 47 -0.64 10.53 9.92
C ILE A 47 -0.16 10.37 8.48
N GLN A 48 1.06 9.85 8.31
CA GLN A 48 1.59 9.49 7.01
C GLN A 48 2.03 8.02 7.05
N PRO A 49 1.53 7.15 6.14
CA PRO A 49 2.04 5.80 6.04
C PRO A 49 3.46 5.82 5.46
N ASP A 50 4.36 5.10 6.11
CA ASP A 50 5.72 4.92 5.60
C ASP A 50 5.75 3.78 4.58
N ILE A 51 5.50 4.12 3.31
CA ILE A 51 5.50 3.15 2.20
C ILE A 51 6.83 2.43 2.07
N PHE A 52 7.94 3.13 2.28
CA PHE A 52 9.27 2.55 2.06
C PHE A 52 9.53 1.43 3.03
N SER A 53 9.17 1.62 4.31
CA SER A 53 9.26 0.54 5.30
C SER A 53 8.48 -0.71 4.86
N ILE A 54 7.29 -0.56 4.26
CA ILE A 54 6.48 -1.69 3.75
C ILE A 54 7.13 -2.34 2.53
N HIS A 55 7.54 -1.51 1.57
CA HIS A 55 8.03 -1.96 0.27
C HIS A 55 9.40 -2.62 0.36
N TYR A 56 10.18 -2.29 1.40
CA TYR A 56 11.51 -2.84 1.65
C TYR A 56 11.55 -3.79 2.87
N ASP A 57 10.39 -4.16 3.43
CA ASP A 57 10.29 -5.13 4.51
C ASP A 57 10.65 -6.55 4.02
N PRO A 58 11.73 -7.18 4.54
CA PRO A 58 12.11 -8.53 4.15
C PRO A 58 11.07 -9.59 4.53
N ASP A 59 10.27 -9.36 5.58
CA ASP A 59 9.22 -10.32 5.99
C ASP A 59 8.05 -10.31 5.00
N LEU A 60 7.80 -9.18 4.33
CA LEU A 60 6.77 -9.04 3.29
C LEU A 60 7.31 -9.40 1.90
N TRP A 61 8.56 -9.06 1.60
CA TRP A 61 9.13 -9.13 0.23
C TRP A 61 10.16 -10.22 0.00
N GLY A 62 10.57 -10.94 1.05
CA GLY A 62 11.45 -12.10 0.95
C GLY A 62 10.88 -13.26 0.10
N PRO A 63 11.69 -14.31 -0.14
CA PRO A 63 12.99 -14.58 0.49
C PRO A 63 14.18 -13.77 -0.07
N GLU A 64 14.04 -13.14 -1.23
CA GLU A 64 15.10 -12.32 -1.82
C GLU A 64 15.20 -10.94 -1.16
N ASP A 65 16.40 -10.35 -1.17
CA ASP A 65 16.63 -8.99 -0.66
C ASP A 65 15.66 -7.98 -1.34
N PRO A 66 14.84 -7.23 -0.56
CA PRO A 66 13.92 -6.22 -1.08
C PRO A 66 14.60 -5.05 -1.79
N ASN A 67 15.90 -4.85 -1.59
CA ASN A 67 16.68 -3.80 -2.27
C ASN A 67 17.04 -4.18 -3.71
N LEU A 68 16.92 -5.45 -4.08
CA LEU A 68 17.18 -5.91 -5.44
C LEU A 68 15.93 -5.71 -6.32
N PHE A 69 16.15 -5.19 -7.54
CA PHE A 69 15.12 -5.09 -8.56
C PHE A 69 14.86 -6.47 -9.18
N ILE A 70 13.74 -7.10 -8.80
CA ILE A 70 13.39 -8.46 -9.24
C ILE A 70 11.90 -8.47 -9.65
N PRO A 71 11.56 -8.21 -10.94
CA PRO A 71 10.17 -8.19 -11.42
C PRO A 71 9.37 -9.45 -11.09
N GLU A 72 10.02 -10.62 -11.19
CA GLU A 72 9.43 -11.94 -10.97
C GLU A 72 8.90 -12.13 -9.56
N ARG A 73 9.36 -11.31 -8.59
CA ARG A 73 8.85 -11.38 -7.21
C ARG A 73 7.34 -11.18 -7.18
N HIS A 74 6.77 -10.40 -8.11
CA HIS A 74 5.33 -10.16 -8.20
C HIS A 74 4.49 -11.37 -8.67
N LEU A 75 5.12 -12.48 -9.07
CA LEU A 75 4.43 -13.75 -9.32
C LEU A 75 3.97 -14.40 -8.00
N VAL A 76 4.64 -14.11 -6.89
CA VAL A 76 4.27 -14.62 -5.57
C VAL A 76 3.12 -13.79 -5.01
N LYS A 77 2.03 -14.48 -4.64
CA LYS A 77 0.85 -13.85 -4.02
C LYS A 77 1.21 -13.37 -2.61
N ARG A 78 1.06 -12.06 -2.38
CA ARG A 78 1.30 -11.40 -1.08
C ARG A 78 0.04 -10.77 -0.52
N HIS A 79 0.14 -10.29 0.71
CA HIS A 79 -0.93 -9.47 1.29
C HIS A 79 -1.17 -8.23 0.40
N PRO A 80 -2.43 -7.85 0.10
CA PRO A 80 -2.73 -6.75 -0.82
C PRO A 80 -2.07 -5.42 -0.47
N ILE A 81 -1.83 -5.17 0.82
CA ILE A 81 -1.19 -3.94 1.30
C ILE A 81 0.33 -3.93 1.11
N ALA A 82 0.97 -5.07 0.80
CA ALA A 82 2.43 -5.09 0.63
C ALA A 82 2.88 -4.21 -0.54
N TRP A 83 2.01 -4.03 -1.55
CA TRP A 83 2.25 -3.20 -2.73
C TRP A 83 1.19 -2.09 -2.81
N MET A 84 1.55 -0.88 -2.41
CA MET A 84 0.63 0.27 -2.37
C MET A 84 1.19 1.54 -3.04
N PRO A 85 1.70 1.46 -4.28
CA PRO A 85 2.32 2.61 -4.95
C PRO A 85 1.33 3.75 -5.24
N PHE A 86 0.03 3.45 -5.28
CA PHE A 86 -1.06 4.38 -5.49
C PHE A 86 -1.90 4.64 -4.23
N GLY A 87 -1.40 4.17 -3.08
CA GLY A 87 -2.09 4.17 -1.82
C GLY A 87 -3.21 3.14 -1.71
N VAL A 88 -3.82 3.10 -0.52
CA VAL A 88 -4.83 2.10 -0.15
C VAL A 88 -6.02 2.77 0.54
N GLY A 89 -7.19 2.13 0.41
CA GLY A 89 -8.43 2.58 1.05
C GLY A 89 -9.23 3.58 0.21
N PRO A 90 -10.19 4.30 0.81
CA PRO A 90 -11.18 5.12 0.08
C PRO A 90 -10.58 6.34 -0.64
N ARG A 91 -9.32 6.67 -0.36
CA ARG A 91 -8.55 7.76 -1.01
C ARG A 91 -7.29 7.25 -1.69
N ASN A 92 -7.33 6.02 -2.22
CA ASN A 92 -6.34 5.62 -3.21
C ASN A 92 -6.45 6.52 -4.46
N CYS A 93 -5.38 6.51 -5.25
CA CYS A 93 -5.29 7.25 -6.51
C CYS A 93 -6.56 7.04 -7.36
N VAL A 94 -7.04 8.09 -8.01
CA VAL A 94 -8.19 7.98 -8.91
C VAL A 94 -7.87 7.07 -10.10
N GLY A 95 -6.63 7.11 -10.60
CA GLY A 95 -6.17 6.26 -11.70
C GLY A 95 -6.08 4.78 -11.37
N ASP A 96 -6.04 4.42 -10.08
CA ASP A 96 -6.10 3.02 -9.64
C ASP A 96 -7.54 2.49 -9.56
N ARG A 97 -8.55 3.33 -9.78
CA ARG A 97 -9.98 2.98 -9.71
C ARG A 97 -10.67 2.91 -11.07
N THR A 98 -10.02 3.35 -12.15
CA THR A 98 -10.52 3.20 -13.51
C THR A 98 -10.42 1.73 -13.95
N GLU A 99 -11.05 1.32 -15.06
CA GLU A 99 -11.08 -0.10 -15.50
C GLU A 99 -9.70 -0.74 -15.72
N GLU A 100 -8.64 0.05 -15.82
CA GLU A 100 -7.23 -0.38 -15.89
C GLU A 100 -6.56 -0.55 -14.50
N GLY A 101 -7.22 -0.08 -13.44
CA GLY A 101 -6.83 -0.19 -12.04
C GLY A 101 -7.08 -1.61 -11.51
N PHE A 102 -6.01 -2.40 -11.61
CA PHE A 102 -5.92 -3.81 -11.28
C PHE A 102 -6.80 -4.29 -10.10
N GLN A 103 -7.77 -5.15 -10.42
CA GLN A 103 -8.67 -5.83 -9.49
C GLN A 103 -7.96 -6.43 -8.26
N ARG A 104 -8.44 -6.09 -7.06
CA ARG A 104 -8.87 -7.05 -6.01
C ARG A 104 -9.35 -6.29 -4.77
N ARG A 105 -10.65 -6.01 -4.74
CA ARG A 105 -11.35 -5.81 -3.46
C ARG A 105 -11.57 -7.18 -2.84
N GLU A 106 -11.09 -7.38 -1.62
CA GLU A 106 -11.87 -8.01 -0.55
C GLU A 106 -11.17 -7.89 0.81
N LYS A 107 -11.95 -7.41 1.79
CA LYS A 107 -11.80 -7.49 3.25
C LYS A 107 -10.38 -7.36 3.84
N ILE A 108 -10.11 -6.16 4.37
CA ILE A 108 -8.99 -5.88 5.27
C ILE A 108 -9.16 -6.71 6.54
N VAL A 109 -8.37 -7.77 6.68
CA VAL A 109 -8.12 -8.49 7.95
C VAL A 109 -6.76 -8.04 8.45
N ILE A 110 -6.74 -7.39 9.61
CA ILE A 110 -5.55 -6.85 10.26
C ILE A 110 -4.82 -8.03 10.91
N GLN A 111 -3.61 -8.37 10.45
CA GLN A 111 -2.73 -9.29 11.16
C GLN A 111 -1.92 -8.56 12.24
N PRO A 112 -1.53 -9.23 13.35
CA PRO A 112 -1.01 -8.57 14.55
C PRO A 112 0.41 -7.99 14.42
N SER A 113 1.18 -8.38 13.41
CA SER A 113 2.63 -8.11 13.35
C SER A 113 3.04 -6.95 12.45
N ALA A 114 2.12 -6.32 11.72
CA ALA A 114 2.46 -5.21 10.85
C ALA A 114 1.46 -4.06 11.02
N ILE A 115 1.99 -2.88 11.39
CA ILE A 115 1.21 -1.68 11.74
C ILE A 115 0.53 -1.14 10.48
N TYR A 116 -0.69 -1.58 10.19
CA TYR A 116 -1.50 -1.05 9.09
C TYR A 116 -2.91 -0.70 9.56
N VAL A 117 -3.19 0.60 9.51
CA VAL A 117 -4.34 1.22 10.17
C VAL A 117 -5.62 1.06 9.33
N LYS A 118 -6.73 0.76 10.01
CA LYS A 118 -8.08 0.82 9.43
C LYS A 118 -8.52 2.29 9.27
N LEU A 119 -8.44 2.81 8.04
CA LEU A 119 -8.69 4.22 7.68
C LEU A 119 -10.18 4.64 7.64
N GLU A 120 -11.12 3.89 8.22
CA GLU A 120 -12.56 4.13 8.07
C GLU A 120 -13.11 5.34 8.86
N LYS A 121 -12.33 5.92 9.79
CA LYS A 121 -12.77 7.03 10.67
C LYS A 121 -12.05 8.37 10.45
N ILE A 122 -11.34 8.51 9.34
CA ILE A 122 -10.46 9.65 9.05
C ILE A 122 -11.02 10.39 7.83
N ARG A 123 -11.48 11.64 8.02
CA ARG A 123 -11.92 12.60 6.99
C ARG A 123 -10.71 13.38 6.45
N PHE A 124 -10.80 13.80 5.20
CA PHE A 124 -9.66 14.32 4.44
C PHE A 124 -9.66 15.84 4.47
N SER A 125 -8.61 16.47 4.98
CA SER A 125 -8.28 17.85 4.63
C SER A 125 -7.54 17.85 3.29
N THR A 126 -8.11 18.57 2.32
CA THR A 126 -7.35 19.14 1.19
C THR A 126 -6.66 20.39 1.66
#